data_AF-A0A2L1J439-F1
#
_entry.id   AF-A0A2L1J439-F1
#
_cell.length_a   1.000
_cell.length_b   1.000
_cell.length_c   1.000
_cell.angle_alpha   90.00
_cell.angle_beta   90.00
_cell.angle_gamma   90.00
#
_symmetry.space_group_name_H-M   'P 1'
#
loop_
_entity.id
_entity.type
_entity.pdbx_description
1 polymer ?
#
loop_
_entity_poly.entity_id
_entity_poly.type
_entity_poly.pdbx_seq_one_letter_code
_entity_poly.pdbx_strand_id
1 'polypeptide(L)'
;MTRRYSLALIIVAMPMICFAEASVDGKTTYELDMFSLLSFGLAIAALVLSIFMAWLSWQFYVKSTQAADKTNETVTKIETLVAGVQANITEIVQRTVGYWIESGGGDGQVTESKREVYERLNELEQSIQNAGSGSGDTTHLLQEVSALKIQLDELGRGIRESQIKTLFPNIDTEIPTMKYSQEITSADPKEQAGLMRINVLRPTKIATANIKFNPIFSTVPEITAALVSSPYEDDSLISAKAGTPSLRGCNVHLNSTTPLKAGEYIFEFVAKTS
;
A
#
# COMPACT_ATOMS: atom_id res chain seq x y z
N MET A 1 4.73 51.63 10.77
CA MET A 1 3.80 51.74 11.92
C MET A 1 3.65 53.17 12.44
N THR A 2 4.69 54.00 12.44
CA THR A 2 4.68 55.39 12.93
C THR A 2 3.65 56.32 12.27
N ARG A 3 3.41 56.20 10.95
CA ARG A 3 2.48 57.08 10.22
C ARG A 3 1.00 56.96 10.62
N ARG A 4 0.56 55.82 11.16
CA ARG A 4 -0.85 55.59 11.56
C ARG A 4 -1.19 56.21 12.92
N TYR A 5 -0.22 56.22 13.83
CA TYR A 5 -0.40 56.83 15.16
C TYR A 5 -0.38 58.36 15.10
N SER A 6 0.35 58.96 14.15
CA SER A 6 0.36 60.42 13.94
C SER A 6 -1.01 60.97 13.52
N LEU A 7 -1.77 60.22 12.71
CA LEU A 7 -3.08 60.66 12.21
C LEU A 7 -4.14 60.63 13.33
N ALA A 8 -4.11 59.61 14.20
CA ALA A 8 -4.98 59.54 15.37
C ALA A 8 -4.67 60.66 16.38
N LEU A 9 -3.39 60.99 16.58
CA LEU A 9 -2.97 62.04 17.50
C LEU A 9 -3.36 63.44 17.00
N ILE A 10 -3.32 63.67 15.68
CA ILE A 10 -3.79 64.91 15.06
C ILE A 10 -5.32 65.04 15.20
N ILE A 11 -6.10 63.98 14.96
CA ILE A 11 -7.56 64.02 15.08
C ILE A 11 -8.02 64.30 16.53
N VAL A 12 -7.29 63.78 17.53
CA VAL A 12 -7.61 64.01 18.95
C VAL A 12 -7.15 65.40 19.42
N ALA A 13 -6.03 65.92 18.91
CA ALA A 13 -5.48 67.21 19.34
C ALA A 13 -6.08 68.42 18.60
N MET A 14 -6.58 68.24 17.38
CA MET A 14 -7.10 69.34 16.55
C MET A 14 -8.27 70.12 17.19
N PRO A 15 -9.25 69.47 17.86
CA PRO A 15 -10.29 70.21 18.57
C PRO A 15 -9.71 71.10 19.67
N MET A 16 -8.77 70.58 20.48
CA MET A 16 -8.18 71.33 21.59
C MET A 16 -7.42 72.58 21.12
N ILE A 17 -6.76 72.53 19.97
CA ILE A 17 -6.02 73.67 19.41
C ILE A 17 -6.99 74.74 18.88
N CYS A 18 -8.07 74.32 18.22
CA CYS A 18 -9.10 75.26 17.71
C CYS A 18 -9.87 75.96 18.85
N PHE A 19 -10.08 75.27 19.98
CA PHE A 19 -10.74 75.87 21.16
C PHE A 19 -9.81 76.78 21.98
N ALA A 20 -8.49 76.57 21.93
CA ALA A 20 -7.53 77.44 22.60
C ALA A 20 -7.46 78.85 21.96
N GLU A 21 -7.44 78.93 20.63
CA GLU A 21 -7.43 80.22 19.90
C GLU A 21 -8.72 81.03 20.07
N ALA A 22 -9.87 80.39 20.21
CA ALA A 22 -11.15 81.07 20.42
C ALA A 22 -11.27 81.76 21.79
N SER A 23 -10.38 81.47 22.74
CA SER A 23 -10.42 82.01 24.11
C SER A 23 -9.70 83.36 24.29
N VAL A 24 -8.92 83.80 23.30
CA VAL A 24 -7.99 84.94 23.45
C VAL A 24 -8.65 86.28 23.18
N ASP A 25 -9.76 86.32 22.44
CA ASP A 25 -10.45 87.56 22.08
C ASP A 25 -11.83 87.62 22.77
N GLY A 26 -11.84 88.16 23.98
CA GLY A 26 -12.95 88.12 24.95
C GLY A 26 -14.23 88.86 24.57
N LYS A 27 -14.87 88.49 23.44
CA LYS A 27 -16.20 88.99 23.03
C LYS A 27 -17.04 87.92 22.33
N THR A 28 -17.30 86.82 23.03
CA THR A 28 -18.56 86.06 23.01
C THR A 28 -18.34 84.88 23.95
N THR A 29 -18.92 84.93 25.16
CA THR A 29 -19.14 83.73 25.95
C THR A 29 -20.17 82.90 25.21
N TYR A 30 -19.72 82.01 24.33
CA TYR A 30 -20.53 80.86 23.97
C TYR A 30 -20.75 80.09 25.27
N GLU A 31 -21.98 80.07 25.78
CA GLU A 31 -22.43 78.98 26.65
C GLU A 31 -22.37 77.69 25.83
N LEU A 32 -21.14 77.21 25.62
CA LEU A 32 -20.90 75.87 25.17
C LEU A 32 -21.22 75.01 26.39
N ASP A 33 -22.48 74.63 26.50
CA ASP A 33 -23.02 73.83 27.58
C ASP A 33 -22.06 72.66 27.82
N MET A 34 -21.53 72.56 29.04
CA MET A 34 -20.55 71.53 29.43
C MET A 34 -21.05 70.12 29.06
N PHE A 35 -22.37 69.92 29.05
CA PHE A 35 -23.00 68.70 28.56
C PHE A 35 -22.77 68.43 27.07
N SER A 36 -22.77 69.45 26.22
CA SER A 36 -22.49 69.34 24.79
C SER A 36 -21.04 68.91 24.52
N LEU A 37 -20.07 69.49 25.24
CA LEU A 37 -18.65 69.14 25.09
C LEU A 37 -18.35 67.74 25.61
N LEU A 38 -18.95 67.34 26.73
CA LEU A 38 -18.87 65.98 27.26
C LEU A 38 -19.55 64.96 26.33
N SER A 39 -20.74 65.29 25.79
CA SER A 39 -21.46 64.44 24.84
C SER A 39 -20.69 64.25 23.53
N PHE A 40 -20.09 65.32 23.00
CA PHE A 40 -19.25 65.27 21.81
C PHE A 40 -17.97 64.44 22.04
N GLY A 41 -17.31 64.61 23.19
CA GLY A 41 -16.17 63.78 23.58
C GLY A 41 -16.53 62.29 23.71
N LEU A 42 -17.69 61.99 24.30
CA LEU A 42 -18.22 60.62 24.41
C LEU A 42 -18.55 60.04 23.03
N ALA A 43 -19.09 60.83 22.11
CA ALA A 43 -19.39 60.42 20.74
C ALA A 43 -18.12 60.08 19.95
N ILE A 44 -17.05 60.88 20.09
CA ILE A 44 -15.76 60.56 19.49
C ILE A 44 -15.17 59.28 20.09
N ALA A 45 -15.24 59.11 21.40
CA ALA A 45 -14.77 57.89 22.07
C ALA A 45 -15.53 56.64 21.59
N ALA A 46 -16.86 56.75 21.45
CA ALA A 46 -17.71 55.69 20.91
C ALA A 46 -17.37 55.36 19.44
N LEU A 47 -17.08 56.38 18.62
CA LEU A 47 -16.67 56.21 17.23
C LEU A 47 -15.32 55.49 17.12
N VAL A 48 -14.35 55.87 17.94
CA VAL A 48 -13.04 55.19 17.98
C VAL A 48 -13.19 53.74 18.42
N LEU A 49 -14.02 53.47 19.44
CA LEU A 49 -14.32 52.11 19.89
C LEU A 49 -15.00 51.27 18.80
N SER A 50 -15.95 51.86 18.06
CA SER A 50 -16.64 51.19 16.94
C SER A 50 -15.66 50.80 15.83
N ILE A 51 -14.77 51.70 15.42
CA ILE A 51 -13.72 51.43 14.42
C ILE A 51 -12.79 50.33 14.91
N PHE A 52 -12.41 50.36 16.19
CA PHE A 52 -11.55 49.33 16.78
C PHE A 52 -12.24 47.95 16.80
N MET A 53 -13.52 47.89 17.17
CA MET A 53 -14.30 46.65 17.15
C MET A 53 -14.50 46.11 15.73
N ALA A 54 -14.74 46.98 14.75
CA ALA A 54 -14.81 46.60 13.34
C ALA A 54 -13.47 46.02 12.85
N TRP A 55 -12.35 46.61 13.25
CA TRP A 55 -11.02 46.10 12.92
C TRP A 55 -10.74 44.73 13.55
N LEU A 56 -11.10 44.53 14.82
CA LEU A 56 -10.98 43.22 15.48
C LEU A 56 -11.84 42.17 14.79
N SER A 57 -13.09 42.50 14.47
CA SER A 57 -14.00 41.61 13.74
C SER A 57 -13.39 41.15 12.40
N TRP A 58 -12.79 42.07 11.65
CA TRP A 58 -12.08 41.75 10.41
C TRP A 58 -10.89 40.82 10.64
N GLN A 59 -10.07 41.06 11.67
CA GLN A 59 -8.95 40.19 12.01
C GLN A 59 -9.40 38.77 12.38
N PHE A 60 -10.48 38.64 13.13
CA PHE A 60 -11.07 37.33 13.45
C PHE A 60 -11.63 36.62 12.22
N TYR A 61 -12.29 37.35 11.32
CA TYR A 61 -12.78 36.81 10.07
C TYR A 61 -11.65 36.24 9.19
N VAL A 62 -10.56 36.99 9.00
CA VAL A 62 -9.40 36.54 8.23
C VAL A 62 -8.73 35.32 8.88
N LYS A 63 -8.56 35.31 10.20
CA LYS A 63 -8.00 34.14 10.89
C LYS A 63 -8.92 32.91 10.82
N SER A 64 -10.23 33.11 10.90
CA SER A 64 -11.23 32.03 10.82
C SER A 64 -11.29 31.41 9.44
N THR A 65 -11.28 32.23 8.39
CA THR A 65 -11.24 31.76 6.99
C THR A 65 -9.94 31.00 6.69
N GLN A 66 -8.78 31.50 7.11
CA GLN A 66 -7.51 30.77 6.96
C GLN A 66 -7.49 29.43 7.71
N ALA A 67 -8.08 29.36 8.90
CA ALA A 67 -8.21 28.12 9.65
C ALA A 67 -9.17 27.13 8.96
N ALA A 68 -10.27 27.62 8.38
CA ALA A 68 -11.21 26.81 7.61
C ALA A 68 -10.56 26.25 6.34
N ASP A 69 -9.84 27.07 5.57
CA ASP A 69 -9.14 26.64 4.35
C ASP A 69 -8.09 25.58 4.65
N LYS A 70 -7.29 25.78 5.71
CA LYS A 70 -6.30 24.80 6.17
C LYS A 70 -6.95 23.48 6.63
N THR A 71 -8.13 23.56 7.24
CA THR A 71 -8.90 22.38 7.65
C THR A 71 -9.41 21.62 6.44
N ASN A 72 -10.00 22.31 5.46
CA ASN A 72 -10.47 21.70 4.22
C ASN A 72 -9.32 21.04 3.44
N GLU A 73 -8.17 21.71 3.30
CA GLU A 73 -6.99 21.12 2.66
C GLU A 73 -6.53 19.84 3.37
N THR A 74 -6.57 19.83 4.71
CA THR A 74 -6.22 18.64 5.50
C THR A 74 -7.22 17.51 5.29
N VAL A 75 -8.52 17.82 5.28
CA VAL A 75 -9.59 16.84 5.01
C VAL A 75 -9.44 16.24 3.62
N THR A 76 -9.23 17.05 2.58
CA THR A 76 -9.02 16.54 1.21
C THR A 76 -7.77 15.65 1.10
N LYS A 77 -6.67 16.00 1.79
CA LYS A 77 -5.48 15.13 1.88
C LYS A 77 -5.80 13.81 2.57
N ILE A 78 -6.54 13.83 3.67
CA ILE A 78 -6.96 12.61 4.38
C ILE A 78 -7.85 11.76 3.48
N GLU A 79 -8.85 12.32 2.82
CA GLU A 79 -9.73 11.59 1.90
C GLU A 79 -8.95 10.92 0.77
N THR A 80 -7.99 11.64 0.17
CA THR A 80 -7.12 11.09 -0.88
C THR A 80 -6.23 9.95 -0.35
N LEU A 81 -5.67 10.10 0.85
CA LEU A 81 -4.88 9.06 1.51
C LEU A 81 -5.74 7.84 1.86
N VAL A 82 -6.96 8.04 2.37
CA VAL A 82 -7.90 6.95 2.70
C VAL A 82 -8.31 6.19 1.45
N ALA A 83 -8.64 6.88 0.35
CA ALA A 83 -8.93 6.24 -0.93
C ALA A 83 -7.72 5.42 -1.44
N GLY A 84 -6.50 5.96 -1.32
CA GLY A 84 -5.27 5.24 -1.65
C GLY A 84 -5.02 4.02 -0.76
N VAL A 85 -5.27 4.13 0.54
CA VAL A 85 -5.17 3.01 1.50
C VAL A 85 -6.20 1.93 1.19
N GLN A 86 -7.44 2.29 0.89
CA GLN A 86 -8.48 1.33 0.51
C GLN A 86 -8.10 0.56 -0.77
N ALA A 87 -7.62 1.25 -1.80
CA ALA A 87 -7.14 0.61 -3.03
C ALA A 87 -5.97 -0.37 -2.75
N ASN A 88 -5.00 0.04 -1.92
CA ASN A 88 -3.90 -0.81 -1.51
C ASN A 88 -4.37 -2.03 -0.70
N ILE A 89 -5.35 -1.88 0.19
CA ILE A 89 -5.91 -2.99 0.97
C ILE A 89 -6.61 -3.99 0.04
N THR A 90 -7.40 -3.53 -0.92
CA THR A 90 -8.05 -4.41 -1.90
C THR A 90 -7.03 -5.19 -2.72
N GLU A 91 -5.97 -4.53 -3.20
CA GLU A 91 -4.87 -5.17 -3.92
C GLU A 91 -4.16 -6.23 -3.06
N ILE A 92 -3.84 -5.90 -1.79
CA ILE A 92 -3.20 -6.83 -0.86
C ILE A 92 -4.10 -8.04 -0.58
N VAL A 93 -5.41 -7.83 -0.37
CA VAL A 93 -6.36 -8.92 -0.12
C VAL A 93 -6.47 -9.82 -1.35
N GLN A 94 -6.66 -9.25 -2.55
CA GLN A 94 -6.70 -10.00 -3.80
C GLN A 94 -5.43 -10.83 -4.02
N ARG A 95 -4.27 -10.23 -3.75
CA ARG A 95 -2.97 -10.89 -3.87
C ARG A 95 -2.77 -12.00 -2.84
N THR A 96 -3.12 -11.75 -1.58
CA THR A 96 -2.98 -12.73 -0.50
C THR A 96 -3.89 -13.93 -0.74
N VAL A 97 -5.13 -13.70 -1.18
CA VAL A 97 -6.06 -14.75 -1.57
C VAL A 97 -5.55 -15.50 -2.80
N GLY A 98 -5.00 -14.81 -3.80
CA GLY A 98 -4.35 -15.44 -4.96
C GLY A 98 -3.19 -16.36 -4.56
N TYR A 99 -2.31 -15.90 -3.67
CA TYR A 99 -1.25 -16.76 -3.14
C TYR A 99 -1.78 -17.92 -2.34
N TRP A 100 -2.85 -17.74 -1.55
CA TRP A 100 -3.45 -18.83 -0.79
C TRP A 100 -3.98 -19.94 -1.72
N ILE A 101 -4.54 -19.57 -2.88
CA ILE A 101 -4.93 -20.52 -3.95
C ILE A 101 -3.70 -21.23 -4.52
N GLU A 102 -2.71 -20.46 -4.95
CA GLU A 102 -1.54 -20.96 -5.70
C GLU A 102 -0.58 -21.77 -4.81
N SER A 103 -0.41 -21.38 -3.55
CA SER A 103 0.45 -22.06 -2.58
C SER A 103 -0.24 -23.25 -1.91
N GLY A 104 -1.50 -23.53 -2.24
CA GLY A 104 -2.30 -24.56 -1.60
C GLY A 104 -2.53 -24.34 -0.10
N GLY A 105 -2.60 -23.08 0.34
CA GLY A 105 -2.81 -22.72 1.74
C GLY A 105 -4.24 -23.06 2.17
N GLY A 106 -4.39 -23.51 3.42
CA GLY A 106 -5.66 -23.97 3.99
C GLY A 106 -5.53 -25.39 4.53
N ASP A 107 -4.93 -25.52 5.72
CA ASP A 107 -4.90 -26.77 6.47
C ASP A 107 -6.31 -27.01 7.04
N GLY A 108 -7.10 -27.84 6.36
CA GLY A 108 -8.48 -28.09 6.76
C GLY A 108 -9.16 -29.09 5.84
N GLN A 109 -9.24 -30.34 6.31
CA GLN A 109 -10.05 -31.47 5.82
C GLN A 109 -9.85 -31.89 4.34
N VAL A 110 -9.91 -30.97 3.38
CA VAL A 110 -9.66 -31.22 1.95
C VAL A 110 -8.20 -31.62 1.69
N THR A 111 -7.24 -30.99 2.37
CA THR A 111 -5.82 -31.35 2.26
C THR A 111 -5.52 -32.73 2.85
N GLU A 112 -6.22 -33.08 3.93
CA GLU A 112 -6.11 -34.39 4.58
C GLU A 112 -6.74 -35.50 3.73
N SER A 113 -7.96 -35.29 3.23
CA SER A 113 -8.60 -36.22 2.28
C SER A 113 -7.82 -36.33 0.97
N LYS A 114 -7.24 -35.22 0.46
CA LYS A 114 -6.37 -35.27 -0.72
C LYS A 114 -5.11 -36.08 -0.45
N ARG A 115 -4.47 -35.91 0.71
CA ARG A 115 -3.28 -36.69 1.10
C ARG A 115 -3.61 -38.17 1.21
N GLU A 116 -4.72 -38.52 1.86
CA GLU A 116 -5.17 -39.91 1.97
C GLU A 116 -5.43 -40.53 0.60
N VAL A 117 -6.13 -39.83 -0.31
CA VAL A 117 -6.36 -40.32 -1.67
C VAL A 117 -5.06 -40.43 -2.47
N TYR A 118 -4.11 -39.50 -2.29
CA TYR A 118 -2.78 -39.59 -2.90
C TYR A 118 -1.98 -40.79 -2.41
N GLU A 119 -2.04 -41.09 -1.10
CA GLU A 119 -1.41 -42.28 -0.51
C GLU A 119 -2.02 -43.55 -1.10
N ARG A 120 -3.36 -43.63 -1.18
CA ARG A 120 -4.05 -44.76 -1.83
C ARG A 120 -3.70 -44.91 -3.30
N LEU A 121 -3.58 -43.81 -4.05
CA LEU A 121 -3.18 -43.85 -5.47
C LEU A 121 -1.72 -44.27 -5.65
N ASN A 122 -0.83 -43.89 -4.74
CA ASN A 122 0.56 -44.38 -4.73
C ASN A 122 0.64 -45.86 -4.36
N GLU A 123 -0.12 -46.31 -3.35
CA GLU A 123 -0.22 -47.74 -2.99
C GLU A 123 -0.74 -48.57 -4.18
N LEU A 124 -1.74 -48.05 -4.90
CA LEU A 124 -2.31 -48.68 -6.09
C LEU A 124 -1.30 -48.72 -7.25
N GLU A 125 -0.59 -47.63 -7.50
CA GLU A 125 0.47 -47.57 -8.52
C GLU A 125 1.58 -48.58 -8.23
N GLN A 126 2.02 -48.65 -6.98
CA GLN A 126 3.05 -49.60 -6.53
C GLN A 126 2.54 -51.05 -6.61
N SER A 127 1.27 -51.30 -6.30
CA SER A 127 0.64 -52.62 -6.46
C SER A 127 0.56 -53.06 -7.92
N ILE A 128 0.20 -52.15 -8.83
CA ILE A 128 0.14 -52.41 -10.28
C ILE A 128 1.54 -52.67 -10.85
N GLN A 129 2.55 -51.91 -10.41
CA GLN A 129 3.94 -52.13 -10.80
C GLN A 129 4.46 -53.48 -10.31
N ASN A 130 4.13 -53.87 -9.08
CA ASN A 130 4.51 -55.16 -8.50
C ASN A 130 3.76 -56.35 -9.12
N ALA A 131 2.53 -56.15 -9.61
CA ALA A 131 1.75 -57.17 -10.30
C ALA A 131 2.17 -57.35 -11.78
N GLY A 132 2.86 -56.36 -12.37
CA GLY A 132 3.25 -56.32 -13.78
C GLY A 132 4.42 -57.21 -14.20
N SER A 133 5.00 -58.02 -13.31
CA SER A 133 6.07 -58.98 -13.64
C SER A 133 5.60 -60.20 -14.44
N GLY A 134 4.33 -60.25 -14.88
CA GLY A 134 3.79 -61.30 -15.74
C GLY A 134 2.75 -60.78 -16.74
N SER A 135 3.21 -60.47 -17.96
CA SER A 135 2.43 -60.47 -19.22
C SER A 135 0.99 -59.93 -19.18
N GLY A 136 0.81 -58.61 -19.31
CA GLY A 136 -0.46 -58.03 -19.77
C GLY A 136 -0.72 -56.60 -19.29
N ASP A 137 -0.85 -55.67 -20.23
CA ASP A 137 -1.62 -54.39 -20.20
C ASP A 137 -1.65 -53.51 -18.93
N THR A 138 -0.65 -53.58 -18.05
CA THR A 138 -0.54 -52.73 -16.84
C THR A 138 -0.17 -51.28 -17.14
N THR A 139 0.33 -50.98 -18.34
CA THR A 139 0.68 -49.62 -18.78
C THR A 139 -0.55 -48.71 -18.85
N HIS A 140 -1.69 -49.24 -19.29
CA HIS A 140 -2.95 -48.48 -19.35
C HIS A 140 -3.46 -48.08 -17.97
N LEU A 141 -3.38 -48.99 -16.99
CA LEU A 141 -3.80 -48.73 -15.61
C LEU A 141 -2.90 -47.70 -14.91
N LEU A 142 -1.59 -47.73 -15.16
CA LEU A 142 -0.67 -46.70 -14.65
C LEU A 142 -0.99 -45.32 -15.26
N GLN A 143 -1.34 -45.29 -16.55
CA GLN A 143 -1.74 -44.06 -17.22
C GLN A 143 -3.07 -43.51 -16.66
N GLU A 144 -4.05 -44.37 -16.39
CA GLU A 144 -5.31 -43.98 -15.72
C GLU A 144 -5.09 -43.46 -14.29
N VAL A 145 -4.23 -44.11 -13.50
CA VAL A 145 -3.85 -43.65 -12.15
C VAL A 145 -3.16 -42.28 -12.20
N SER A 146 -2.30 -42.05 -13.20
CA SER A 146 -1.67 -40.73 -13.40
C SER A 146 -2.68 -39.66 -13.81
N ALA A 147 -3.66 -40.00 -14.65
CA ALA A 147 -4.73 -39.10 -15.06
C ALA A 147 -5.66 -38.76 -13.88
N LEU A 148 -5.95 -39.72 -13.01
CA LEU A 148 -6.70 -39.52 -11.77
C LEU A 148 -5.99 -38.57 -10.80
N LYS A 149 -4.65 -38.65 -10.70
CA LYS A 149 -3.85 -37.68 -9.91
C LYS A 149 -3.98 -36.25 -10.45
N ILE A 150 -3.91 -36.08 -11.77
CA ILE A 150 -4.08 -34.78 -12.44
C ILE A 150 -5.49 -34.24 -12.21
N GLN A 151 -6.52 -35.07 -12.39
CA GLN A 151 -7.92 -34.70 -12.15
C GLN A 151 -8.18 -34.34 -10.68
N LEU A 152 -7.54 -35.02 -9.74
CA LEU A 152 -7.63 -34.71 -8.31
C LEU A 152 -6.97 -33.36 -7.97
N ASP A 153 -5.87 -33.03 -8.65
CA ASP A 153 -5.24 -31.72 -8.53
C ASP A 153 -6.12 -30.60 -9.10
N GLU A 154 -6.74 -30.83 -10.26
CA GLU A 154 -7.69 -29.90 -10.88
C GLU A 154 -8.95 -29.71 -10.02
N LEU A 155 -9.52 -30.79 -9.49
CA LEU A 155 -10.66 -30.75 -8.58
C LEU A 155 -10.31 -30.02 -7.29
N GLY A 156 -9.14 -30.27 -6.71
CA GLY A 156 -8.64 -29.56 -5.54
C GLY A 156 -8.43 -28.07 -5.79
N ARG A 157 -8.06 -27.68 -7.02
CA ARG A 157 -8.00 -26.27 -7.42
C ARG A 157 -9.40 -25.67 -7.56
N GLY A 158 -10.31 -26.35 -8.27
CA GLY A 158 -11.68 -25.89 -8.49
C GLY A 158 -12.52 -25.75 -7.21
N ILE A 159 -12.36 -26.65 -6.23
CA ILE A 159 -13.05 -26.55 -4.92
C ILE A 159 -12.58 -25.29 -4.17
N ARG A 160 -11.28 -24.98 -4.20
CA ARG A 160 -10.73 -23.79 -3.55
C ARG A 160 -11.14 -22.50 -4.25
N GLU A 161 -11.09 -22.48 -5.58
CA GLU A 161 -11.60 -21.36 -6.39
C GLU A 161 -13.08 -21.08 -6.06
N SER A 162 -13.90 -22.12 -5.92
CA SER A 162 -15.32 -22.00 -5.56
C SER A 162 -15.56 -21.49 -4.13
N GLN A 163 -14.82 -22.02 -3.14
CA GLN A 163 -14.91 -21.53 -1.76
C GLN A 163 -14.51 -20.05 -1.65
N ILE A 164 -13.51 -19.63 -2.41
CA ILE A 164 -13.05 -18.24 -2.42
C ILE A 164 -14.02 -17.33 -3.14
N LYS A 165 -14.60 -17.76 -4.26
CA LYS A 165 -15.67 -16.99 -4.93
C LYS A 165 -16.87 -16.78 -4.01
N THR A 166 -17.13 -17.73 -3.11
CA THR A 166 -18.17 -17.62 -2.07
C THR A 166 -17.79 -16.63 -0.97
N LEU A 167 -16.52 -16.62 -0.53
CA LEU A 167 -16.02 -15.71 0.52
C LEU A 167 -15.70 -14.29 -0.02
N PHE A 168 -15.37 -14.17 -1.30
CA PHE A 168 -14.90 -12.94 -1.95
C PHE A 168 -15.47 -12.84 -3.38
N PRO A 169 -16.75 -12.46 -3.54
CA PRO A 169 -17.45 -12.45 -4.82
C PRO A 169 -16.90 -11.46 -5.86
N ASN A 170 -16.06 -10.50 -5.45
CA ASN A 170 -15.47 -9.47 -6.31
C ASN A 170 -14.03 -9.78 -6.78
N ILE A 171 -13.49 -10.97 -6.51
CA ILE A 171 -12.15 -11.35 -6.97
C ILE A 171 -12.29 -12.07 -8.31
N ASP A 172 -11.79 -11.44 -9.37
CA ASP A 172 -11.72 -12.03 -10.70
C ASP A 172 -10.54 -13.02 -10.75
N THR A 173 -10.80 -14.28 -10.40
CA THR A 173 -9.78 -15.35 -10.25
C THR A 173 -9.38 -16.00 -11.57
N GLU A 174 -9.94 -15.59 -12.71
CA GLU A 174 -9.80 -16.34 -13.97
C GLU A 174 -8.40 -16.29 -14.62
N ILE A 175 -7.51 -15.39 -14.21
CA ILE A 175 -6.20 -15.24 -14.85
C ILE A 175 -5.06 -15.18 -13.81
N PRO A 176 -4.14 -16.17 -13.78
CA PRO A 176 -2.98 -16.13 -12.90
C PRO A 176 -2.10 -14.92 -13.24
N THR A 177 -1.65 -14.20 -12.22
CA THR A 177 -0.84 -12.99 -12.39
C THR A 177 0.60 -13.32 -12.79
N MET A 178 1.10 -14.48 -12.37
CA MET A 178 2.43 -14.97 -12.71
C MET A 178 2.47 -16.49 -12.71
N LYS A 179 3.49 -17.06 -13.37
CA LYS A 179 3.89 -18.46 -13.24
C LYS A 179 5.37 -18.50 -12.93
N TYR A 180 5.83 -19.51 -12.21
CA TYR A 180 7.25 -19.69 -11.96
C TYR A 180 7.66 -21.14 -12.08
N SER A 181 8.92 -21.37 -12.46
CA SER A 181 9.54 -22.69 -12.50
C SER A 181 10.96 -22.61 -11.94
N GLN A 182 11.38 -23.70 -11.30
CA GLN A 182 12.70 -23.83 -10.71
C GLN A 182 13.45 -24.95 -11.41
N GLU A 183 14.69 -24.66 -11.78
CA GLU A 183 15.64 -25.61 -12.33
C GLU A 183 16.82 -25.70 -11.36
N ILE A 184 17.16 -26.90 -10.92
CA ILE A 184 18.25 -27.13 -9.97
C ILE A 184 19.45 -27.63 -10.76
N THR A 185 20.56 -26.89 -10.70
CA THR A 185 21.81 -27.23 -11.39
C THR A 185 22.74 -28.03 -10.50
N SER A 186 22.74 -27.74 -9.19
CA SER A 186 23.49 -28.49 -8.18
C SER A 186 22.69 -28.56 -6.88
N ALA A 187 22.73 -29.72 -6.22
CA ALA A 187 22.03 -29.96 -4.96
C ALA A 187 22.80 -30.92 -4.07
N ASP A 188 23.36 -30.37 -3.00
CA ASP A 188 24.04 -31.06 -1.92
C ASP A 188 23.44 -30.63 -0.56
N PRO A 189 23.61 -31.41 0.52
CA PRO A 189 23.13 -31.03 1.86
C PRO A 189 23.70 -29.72 2.43
N LYS A 190 24.74 -29.15 1.80
CA LYS A 190 25.42 -27.91 2.20
C LYS A 190 25.30 -26.78 1.18
N GLU A 191 24.87 -27.08 -0.04
CA GLU A 191 24.79 -26.12 -1.13
C GLU A 191 23.73 -26.52 -2.15
N GLN A 192 22.89 -25.58 -2.57
CA GLN A 192 21.96 -25.78 -3.67
C GLN A 192 21.99 -24.56 -4.59
N ALA A 193 22.23 -24.80 -5.88
CA ALA A 193 22.33 -23.77 -6.89
C ALA A 193 21.42 -24.10 -8.08
N GLY A 194 20.90 -23.07 -8.73
CA GLY A 194 20.04 -23.26 -9.89
C GLY A 194 19.47 -21.97 -10.45
N LEU A 195 18.54 -22.14 -11.39
CA LEU A 195 17.83 -21.06 -12.05
C LEU A 195 16.35 -21.04 -11.62
N MET A 196 15.82 -19.84 -11.42
CA MET A 196 14.41 -19.58 -11.18
C MET A 196 13.88 -18.73 -12.34
N ARG A 197 12.87 -19.22 -13.03
CA ARG A 197 12.19 -18.50 -14.11
C ARG A 197 10.85 -18.01 -13.61
N ILE A 198 10.63 -16.70 -13.66
CA ILE A 198 9.37 -16.07 -13.30
C ILE A 198 8.76 -15.47 -14.57
N ASN A 199 7.63 -16.00 -15.01
CA ASN A 199 6.87 -15.47 -16.12
C ASN A 199 5.74 -14.59 -15.59
N VAL A 200 5.90 -13.28 -15.75
CA VAL A 200 4.88 -12.29 -15.36
C VAL A 200 3.86 -12.20 -16.49
N LEU A 201 2.62 -12.60 -16.22
CA LEU A 201 1.55 -12.65 -17.22
C LEU A 201 0.76 -11.34 -17.30
N ARG A 202 0.71 -10.58 -16.20
CA ARG A 202 0.06 -9.26 -16.13
C ARG A 202 0.96 -8.25 -15.43
N PRO A 203 0.91 -6.95 -15.81
CA PRO A 203 1.70 -5.94 -15.15
C PRO A 203 1.42 -5.87 -13.65
N THR A 204 2.44 -6.12 -12.83
CA THR A 204 2.36 -6.11 -11.36
C THR A 204 3.58 -5.42 -10.78
N LYS A 205 3.45 -4.67 -9.69
CA LYS A 205 4.61 -4.01 -9.06
C LYS A 205 5.57 -5.00 -8.40
N ILE A 206 5.05 -6.14 -7.96
CA ILE A 206 5.81 -7.15 -7.22
C ILE A 206 5.39 -8.55 -7.69
N ALA A 207 6.37 -9.38 -8.02
CA ALA A 207 6.21 -10.82 -8.24
C ALA A 207 7.02 -11.59 -7.18
N THR A 208 6.47 -12.66 -6.64
CA THR A 208 7.19 -13.50 -5.65
C THR A 208 7.18 -14.95 -6.12
N ALA A 209 8.35 -15.56 -6.23
CA ALA A 209 8.49 -16.99 -6.49
C ALA A 209 9.06 -17.71 -5.26
N ASN A 210 8.77 -18.99 -5.12
CA ASN A 210 9.30 -19.80 -4.03
C ASN A 210 10.35 -20.79 -4.54
N ILE A 211 11.56 -20.70 -4.01
CA ILE A 211 12.63 -21.69 -4.18
C ILE A 211 12.38 -22.80 -3.16
N LYS A 212 12.28 -24.04 -3.65
CA LYS A 212 12.23 -25.24 -2.82
C LYS A 212 13.60 -25.88 -2.72
N PHE A 213 13.98 -26.26 -1.51
CA PHE A 213 15.24 -26.97 -1.26
C PHE A 213 15.04 -28.47 -1.24
N ASN A 214 15.87 -29.18 -2.00
CA ASN A 214 15.91 -30.62 -2.06
C ASN A 214 17.34 -31.06 -2.42
N PRO A 215 18.12 -31.63 -1.48
CA PRO A 215 17.72 -32.03 -0.13
C PRO A 215 17.42 -30.85 0.82
N ILE A 216 16.70 -31.13 1.92
CA ILE A 216 16.42 -30.14 2.97
C ILE A 216 17.72 -29.83 3.73
N PHE A 217 18.00 -28.56 3.99
CA PHE A 217 19.17 -28.15 4.75
C PHE A 217 19.03 -28.46 6.24
N SER A 218 20.14 -28.78 6.90
CA SER A 218 20.20 -29.01 8.35
C SER A 218 20.23 -27.70 9.16
N THR A 219 20.74 -26.64 8.56
CA THR A 219 20.81 -25.28 9.13
C THR A 219 20.26 -24.29 8.11
N VAL A 220 19.81 -23.11 8.57
CA VAL A 220 19.21 -22.12 7.66
C VAL A 220 20.31 -21.61 6.72
N PRO A 221 20.19 -21.82 5.38
CA PRO A 221 21.22 -21.40 4.45
C PRO A 221 21.17 -19.88 4.21
N GLU A 222 22.31 -19.30 3.89
CA GLU A 222 22.40 -17.96 3.32
C GLU A 222 22.09 -18.06 1.81
N ILE A 223 21.24 -17.17 1.31
CA ILE A 223 20.76 -17.22 -0.08
C ILE A 223 21.11 -15.93 -0.78
N THR A 224 21.71 -16.10 -1.94
CA THR A 224 21.93 -15.03 -2.92
C THR A 224 21.05 -15.29 -4.14
N ALA A 225 20.44 -14.24 -4.66
CA ALA A 225 19.64 -14.29 -5.88
C ALA A 225 20.10 -13.15 -6.79
N ALA A 226 20.62 -13.49 -7.96
CA ALA A 226 21.10 -12.54 -8.96
C ALA A 226 20.15 -12.57 -10.18
N LEU A 227 19.76 -11.40 -10.68
CA LEU A 227 19.01 -11.28 -11.92
C LEU A 227 19.95 -11.57 -13.10
N VAL A 228 19.58 -12.53 -13.94
CA VAL A 228 20.35 -12.94 -15.12
C VAL A 228 19.75 -12.36 -16.40
N SER A 229 18.42 -12.33 -16.49
CA SER A 229 17.71 -11.85 -17.66
C SER A 229 16.38 -11.24 -17.27
N SER A 230 16.00 -10.17 -17.96
CA SER A 230 14.70 -9.51 -17.82
C SER A 230 14.14 -9.11 -19.19
N PRO A 231 12.84 -8.77 -19.29
CA PRO A 231 12.23 -8.25 -20.52
C PRO A 231 12.48 -6.74 -20.73
N TYR A 232 13.35 -6.13 -19.91
CA TYR A 232 13.78 -4.74 -20.04
C TYR A 232 15.16 -4.67 -20.70
N GLU A 233 15.43 -3.56 -21.39
CA GLU A 233 16.77 -3.28 -21.93
C GLU A 233 17.75 -2.78 -20.86
N ASP A 234 17.22 -2.24 -19.75
CA ASP A 234 17.97 -1.78 -18.59
C ASP A 234 17.40 -2.41 -17.31
N ASP A 235 18.24 -3.18 -16.63
CA ASP A 235 17.91 -3.91 -15.39
C ASP A 235 17.96 -3.04 -14.13
N SER A 236 18.42 -1.78 -14.23
CA SER A 236 18.60 -0.87 -13.09
C SER A 236 17.30 -0.59 -12.29
N LEU A 237 16.15 -0.76 -12.95
CA LEU A 237 14.82 -0.52 -12.38
C LEU A 237 14.28 -1.72 -11.60
N ILE A 238 14.94 -2.87 -11.70
CA ILE A 238 14.48 -4.15 -11.18
C ILE A 238 15.38 -4.57 -10.01
N SER A 239 14.77 -4.88 -8.88
CA SER A 239 15.48 -5.46 -7.76
C SER A 239 14.96 -6.87 -7.49
N ALA A 240 15.86 -7.84 -7.53
CA ALA A 240 15.63 -9.20 -7.08
C ALA A 240 16.22 -9.35 -5.68
N LYS A 241 15.42 -9.80 -4.71
CA LYS A 241 15.92 -10.06 -3.36
C LYS A 241 15.37 -11.38 -2.85
N ALA A 242 16.27 -12.21 -2.32
CA ALA A 242 15.86 -13.32 -1.48
C ALA A 242 15.23 -12.76 -0.19
N GLY A 243 14.07 -13.30 0.17
CA GLY A 243 13.40 -13.05 1.44
C GLY A 243 14.02 -13.87 2.56
N THR A 244 13.25 -14.11 3.62
CA THR A 244 13.74 -14.86 4.78
C THR A 244 13.92 -16.35 4.43
N PRO A 245 15.14 -16.90 4.49
CA PRO A 245 15.39 -18.31 4.22
C PRO A 245 14.81 -19.20 5.32
N SER A 246 14.40 -20.42 4.92
CA SER A 246 14.04 -21.52 5.82
C SER A 246 14.82 -22.78 5.42
N LEU A 247 14.77 -23.82 6.25
CA LEU A 247 15.40 -25.11 5.95
C LEU A 247 14.88 -25.75 4.66
N ARG A 248 13.64 -25.44 4.27
CA ARG A 248 12.91 -26.08 3.14
C ARG A 248 12.82 -25.20 1.90
N GLY A 249 13.14 -23.93 1.99
CA GLY A 249 13.00 -23.01 0.87
C GLY A 249 13.10 -21.54 1.24
N CYS A 250 12.92 -20.69 0.25
CA CYS A 250 12.92 -19.24 0.40
C CYS A 250 12.06 -18.58 -0.67
N ASN A 251 11.49 -17.43 -0.32
CA ASN A 251 10.79 -16.60 -1.30
C ASN A 251 11.77 -15.65 -1.98
N VAL A 252 11.73 -15.56 -3.30
CA VAL A 252 12.43 -14.53 -4.07
C VAL A 252 11.42 -13.48 -4.48
N HIS A 253 11.69 -12.24 -4.09
CA HIS A 253 10.87 -11.09 -4.42
C HIS A 253 11.50 -10.33 -5.58
N LEU A 254 10.71 -10.18 -6.64
CA LEU A 254 10.98 -9.30 -7.76
C LEU A 254 10.19 -8.01 -7.54
N ASN A 255 10.89 -6.90 -7.37
CA ASN A 255 10.29 -5.57 -7.21
C ASN A 255 10.77 -4.64 -8.31
N SER A 256 9.90 -3.74 -8.75
CA SER A 256 10.25 -2.60 -9.59
C SER A 256 9.56 -1.34 -9.09
N THR A 257 10.14 -0.18 -9.38
CA THR A 257 9.52 1.13 -9.12
C THR A 257 8.27 1.35 -9.99
N THR A 258 8.22 0.68 -11.15
CA THR A 258 7.08 0.67 -12.07
C THR A 258 6.47 -0.73 -12.13
N PRO A 259 5.21 -0.90 -12.59
CA PRO A 259 4.66 -2.23 -12.82
C PRO A 259 5.59 -3.04 -13.74
N LEU A 260 5.99 -4.23 -13.29
CA LEU A 260 6.80 -5.18 -14.04
C LEU A 260 6.14 -5.48 -15.37
N LYS A 261 6.90 -5.39 -16.45
CA LYS A 261 6.44 -5.73 -17.80
C LYS A 261 6.12 -7.22 -17.87
N ALA A 262 5.09 -7.58 -18.65
CA ALA A 262 4.83 -8.98 -18.93
C ALA A 262 6.02 -9.59 -19.70
N GLY A 263 6.43 -10.78 -19.29
CA GLY A 263 7.62 -11.44 -19.84
C GLY A 263 8.33 -12.36 -18.84
N GLU A 264 9.39 -13.00 -19.32
CA GLU A 264 10.22 -13.91 -18.55
C GLU A 264 11.35 -13.16 -17.83
N TYR A 265 11.49 -13.43 -16.54
CA TYR A 265 12.58 -12.97 -15.70
C TYR A 265 13.32 -14.20 -15.19
N ILE A 266 14.64 -14.22 -15.34
CA ILE A 266 15.48 -15.36 -14.96
C ILE A 266 16.41 -14.92 -13.85
N PHE A 267 16.43 -15.69 -12.76
CA PHE A 267 17.32 -15.49 -11.62
C PHE A 267 18.20 -16.69 -11.44
N GLU A 268 19.46 -16.46 -11.12
CA GLU A 268 20.34 -17.48 -10.58
C GLU A 268 20.29 -17.37 -9.05
N PHE A 269 20.11 -18.51 -8.39
CA PHE A 269 20.13 -18.57 -6.93
C PHE A 269 21.21 -19.53 -6.46
N VAL A 270 21.86 -19.16 -5.36
CA VAL A 270 22.80 -20.00 -4.63
C VAL A 270 22.43 -19.95 -3.15
N ALA A 271 22.11 -21.11 -2.59
CA ALA A 271 21.85 -21.31 -1.18
C ALA A 271 23.00 -22.11 -0.56
N LYS A 272 23.65 -21.58 0.48
CA LYS A 272 24.82 -22.21 1.11
C LYS A 272 24.73 -22.14 2.63
N THR A 273 25.10 -23.23 3.30
CA THR A 273 25.29 -23.23 4.75
C THR A 273 26.73 -22.86 5.09
N SER A 274 26.91 -21.92 6.02
CA SER A 274 28.22 -21.53 6.56
C SER A 274 28.89 -22.63 7.37
#